data_AF-A0A847B7Q6-F1
#
_entry.id   AF-A0A847B7Q6-F1
#
_cell.length_a   1.000
_cell.length_b   1.000
_cell.length_c   1.000
_cell.angle_alpha   90.00
_cell.angle_beta   90.00
_cell.angle_gamma   90.00
#
_symmetry.space_group_name_H-M   'P 1'
#
loop_
_entity.id
_entity.type
_entity.pdbx_description
1 polymer ?
#
loop_
_entity_poly.entity_id
_entity_poly.type
_entity_poly.pdbx_seq_one_letter_code
_entity_poly.pdbx_strand_id
1 'polypeptide(L)' 'MVKKIFGQIYIWLILLVMYLPILVLIAFSFTKTIYIGQWTGFTFDLYVSLFEKKEIMIALGNTLIIAISSAIISTV' A
#
# COMPACT_ATOMS: atom_id res chain seq x y z
N MET A 1 32.77 16.40 -1.66
CA MET A 1 31.85 15.69 -2.57
C MET A 1 31.60 14.23 -2.16
N VAL A 2 32.64 13.42 -1.95
CA VAL A 2 32.52 11.98 -1.63
C VAL A 2 31.62 11.71 -0.41
N LYS A 3 31.77 12.45 0.70
CA LYS A 3 30.92 12.31 1.90
C LYS A 3 29.42 12.54 1.64
N LYS A 4 29.07 13.44 0.70
CA LYS A 4 27.67 13.72 0.32
C LYS A 4 27.08 12.57 -0.51
N ILE A 5 27.89 11.96 -1.39
CA ILE A 5 27.49 10.79 -2.18
C ILE A 5 27.26 9.59 -1.27
N PHE A 6 28.15 9.32 -0.32
CA PHE A 6 27.96 8.25 0.67
C PHE A 6 26.72 8.46 1.54
N GLY A 7 26.48 9.68 2.02
CA GLY A 7 25.26 10.01 2.76
C GLY A 7 23.99 9.80 1.93
N GLN A 8 24.01 10.20 0.65
CA GLN A 8 22.87 10.02 -0.26
C GLN A 8 22.60 8.54 -0.55
N ILE A 9 23.64 7.73 -0.80
CA ILE A 9 23.51 6.29 -1.02
C ILE A 9 22.92 5.62 0.23
N TYR A 10 23.39 6.00 1.41
CA TYR A 10 22.89 5.48 2.68
C TYR A 10 21.38 5.76 2.86
N ILE A 11 20.93 6.98 2.59
CA ILE A 11 19.50 7.33 2.64
C ILE A 11 18.70 6.51 1.63
N TRP A 12 19.16 6.40 0.38
CA TRP A 12 18.49 5.61 -0.65
C TRP A 12 18.40 4.13 -0.29
N LEU A 13 19.45 3.56 0.32
CA LEU A 13 19.46 2.18 0.76
C LEU A 13 18.43 1.95 1.89
N ILE A 14 18.36 2.84 2.87
CA ILE A 14 17.35 2.76 3.94
C ILE A 14 15.95 2.84 3.36
N LEU A 15 15.69 3.82 2.48
CA LEU A 15 14.39 3.96 1.83
C LEU A 15 14.06 2.69 1.05
N LEU A 16 15.00 2.15 0.27
CA LEU A 16 14.78 0.93 -0.49
C LEU A 16 14.39 -0.23 0.42
N VAL A 17 15.10 -0.45 1.53
CA VAL A 17 14.78 -1.53 2.48
C VAL A 17 13.42 -1.31 3.14
N MET A 18 13.11 -0.08 3.54
CA MET A 18 11.84 0.27 4.20
C MET A 18 10.63 0.11 3.27
N TYR A 19 10.77 0.46 2.00
CA TYR A 19 9.70 0.38 1.01
C TYR A 19 9.65 -0.96 0.27
N LEU A 20 10.70 -1.79 0.31
CA LEU A 20 10.74 -3.13 -0.28
C LEU A 20 9.50 -3.98 0.04
N PRO A 21 9.03 -4.13 1.30
CA PRO A 21 7.84 -4.92 1.60
C PRO A 21 6.58 -4.37 0.93
N ILE A 22 6.47 -3.04 0.82
CA ILE A 22 5.35 -2.39 0.15
C ILE A 22 5.42 -2.67 -1.36
N LEU A 23 6.61 -2.65 -1.96
CA LEU A 23 6.79 -3.01 -3.38
C LEU A 23 6.41 -4.47 -3.66
N VAL A 24 6.75 -5.39 -2.75
CA VAL A 24 6.34 -6.80 -2.84
C VAL A 24 4.81 -6.91 -2.79
N LEU A 25 4.16 -6.21 -1.85
CA LEU A 25 2.69 -6.17 -1.78
C LEU A 25 2.06 -5.62 -3.05
N ILE A 26 2.60 -4.52 -3.60
CA ILE A 26 2.14 -3.95 -4.87
C ILE A 26 2.26 -4.97 -5.99
N ALA A 27 3.40 -5.64 -6.12
CA ALA A 27 3.62 -6.64 -7.17
C ALA A 27 2.63 -7.81 -7.07
N PHE A 28 2.37 -8.33 -5.86
CA PHE A 28 1.38 -9.37 -5.63
C PHE A 28 -0.07 -8.87 -5.72
N SER A 29 -0.33 -7.57 -5.59
CA SER A 29 -1.69 -7.00 -5.79
C SER A 29 -2.20 -7.15 -7.23
N PHE A 30 -1.32 -7.44 -8.19
CA PHE A 30 -1.67 -7.70 -9.59
C PHE A 30 -1.76 -9.20 -9.92
N THR A 31 -2.01 -10.09 -8.96
CA THR A 31 -2.19 -11.53 -9.20
C THR A 31 -3.66 -11.94 -9.12
N LYS A 32 -4.01 -13.19 -9.46
CA LYS A 32 -5.40 -13.71 -9.37
C LYS A 32 -5.77 -14.20 -7.97
N THR A 33 -4.79 -14.42 -7.12
CA THR A 33 -4.94 -15.01 -5.79
C THR A 33 -4.72 -13.99 -4.69
N ILE A 34 -5.49 -14.09 -3.62
CA ILE A 34 -5.31 -13.26 -2.42
C ILE A 34 -4.11 -13.70 -1.56
N TYR A 35 -3.51 -14.86 -1.85
CA TYR A 35 -2.40 -15.42 -1.09
C TYR A 35 -1.05 -14.96 -1.63
N ILE A 36 -0.29 -14.29 -0.76
CA ILE A 36 1.09 -13.85 -1.04
C ILE A 36 1.99 -15.08 -1.18
N GLY A 37 2.81 -15.14 -2.23
CA GLY A 37 3.73 -16.26 -2.52
C GLY A 37 3.31 -17.15 -3.69
N GLN A 38 2.08 -17.00 -4.21
CA GLN A 38 1.63 -17.66 -5.43
C GLN A 38 1.46 -16.62 -6.55
N TRP A 39 2.48 -16.47 -7.40
CA TRP A 39 2.37 -15.60 -8.58
C TRP A 39 1.62 -16.35 -9.69
N THR A 40 0.38 -15.95 -9.96
CA THR A 40 -0.53 -16.65 -10.90
C THR A 40 -0.70 -15.91 -12.24
N GLY A 41 0.15 -14.92 -12.50
CA GLY A 41 0.09 -14.04 -13.67
C GLY A 41 -0.28 -12.61 -13.29
N PHE A 42 -0.23 -11.68 -14.26
CA PHE A 42 -0.64 -10.29 -14.08
C PHE A 42 -2.13 -10.13 -14.39
N THR A 43 -2.90 -9.50 -13.50
CA THR A 43 -4.33 -9.22 -13.67
C THR A 43 -4.80 -8.04 -12.79
N PHE A 44 -6.00 -7.53 -13.07
CA PHE A 44 -6.72 -6.56 -12.24
C PHE A 44 -7.94 -7.15 -11.53
N ASP A 45 -8.16 -8.47 -11.61
CA ASP A 45 -9.36 -9.14 -11.07
C ASP A 45 -9.59 -8.85 -9.57
N LEU A 46 -8.51 -8.79 -8.78
CA LEU A 46 -8.60 -8.47 -7.35
C LEU A 46 -9.17 -7.06 -7.11
N TYR A 47 -8.78 -6.07 -7.93
CA TYR A 47 -9.31 -4.71 -7.81
C TYR A 47 -10.80 -4.66 -8.17
N VAL A 48 -11.22 -5.35 -9.23
CA VAL A 48 -12.65 -5.45 -9.58
C VAL A 48 -13.44 -6.10 -8.43
N SER A 49 -12.95 -7.23 -7.92
CA SER A 49 -13.59 -7.94 -6.81
C SER A 49 -13.66 -7.11 -5.52
N LEU A 50 -12.72 -6.16 -5.33
CA LEU A 50 -12.71 -5.26 -4.18
C LEU A 50 -13.95 -4.35 -4.17
N PHE A 51 -14.29 -3.79 -5.34
CA PHE A 51 -15.44 -2.89 -5.49
C PHE A 51 -16.78 -3.63 -5.52
N GLU A 52 -16.80 -4.89 -5.97
CA GLU A 52 -18.01 -5.73 -5.93
C GLU A 52 -18.36 -6.19 -4.50
N LYS A 53 -17.35 -6.31 -3.62
CA LYS A 53 -17.54 -6.74 -2.23
C LYS A 53 -18.11 -5.61 -1.39
N LYS A 54 -19.44 -5.61 -1.21
CA LYS A 54 -20.19 -4.67 -0.38
C LYS A 54 -19.61 -4.48 1.02
N GLU A 55 -19.17 -5.56 1.67
CA GLU A 55 -18.59 -5.50 3.02
C GLU A 55 -17.30 -4.66 3.05
N ILE A 56 -16.42 -4.83 2.05
CA ILE A 56 -15.18 -4.05 1.93
C ILE A 56 -15.50 -2.59 1.69
N MET A 57 -16.47 -2.30 0.81
CA MET A 57 -16.87 -0.92 0.52
C MET A 57 -17.49 -0.21 1.73
N ILE A 58 -18.29 -0.92 2.52
CA ILE A 58 -18.83 -0.37 3.78
C ILE A 58 -17.69 -0.09 4.77
N ALA A 59 -16.77 -1.03 4.95
CA ALA A 59 -15.62 -0.84 5.83
C ALA A 59 -14.77 0.37 5.40
N LEU A 60 -14.49 0.50 4.10
CA LEU A 60 -13.77 1.65 3.54
C LEU A 60 -14.48 2.97 3.83
N GLY A 61 -15.80 3.04 3.58
CA GLY A 61 -16.60 4.22 3.87
C GLY A 61 -16.57 4.60 5.35
N ASN A 62 -16.73 3.62 6.24
CA ASN A 62 -16.67 3.84 7.68
C ASN A 62 -15.30 4.36 8.11
N THR A 63 -14.20 3.78 7.61
CA THR A 63 -12.84 4.25 7.91
C THR A 63 -12.63 5.69 7.47
N LEU A 64 -13.10 6.05 6.27
CA LEU A 64 -12.98 7.43 5.77
C LEU A 64 -13.77 8.43 6.63
N ILE A 65 -15.01 8.08 7.01
CA ILE A 65 -15.84 8.92 7.89
C ILE A 65 -15.14 9.13 9.24
N ILE A 66 -14.63 8.05 9.85
CA ILE A 66 -13.92 8.11 11.14
C ILE A 66 -12.65 8.96 11.01
N ALA A 67 -11.83 8.71 9.97
CA ALA A 67 -10.58 9.43 9.78
C ALA A 67 -10.80 10.95 9.60
N ILE A 68 -11.77 11.33 8.76
CA ILE A 68 -12.05 12.74 8.47
C ILE A 68 -12.67 13.42 9.70
N SER A 69 -13.67 12.81 10.33
CA SER A 69 -14.29 13.38 11.54
C SER A 69 -13.28 13.52 12.67
N SER A 70 -12.44 12.51 12.90
CA SER A 70 -11.38 12.56 13.91
C SER A 70 -10.35 13.66 13.61
N ALA A 71 -9.95 13.83 12.35
CA ALA A 71 -8.99 14.87 11.96
C ALA A 71 -9.57 16.28 12.19
N ILE A 72 -10.83 16.51 11.82
CA ILE A 72 -11.51 17.80 12.02
C ILE A 72 -11.65 18.11 13.52
N ILE A 73 -12.20 17.17 14.30
CA ILE A 73 -12.40 17.35 15.74
C ILE A 73 -11.06 17.54 16.47
N SER A 74 -10.00 16.85 16.05
CA SER A 74 -8.68 17.00 16.66
C SER A 74 -8.00 18.34 16.32
N THR A 75 -8.41 19.01 15.24
CA THR A 75 -7.77 20.25 14.76
C THR A 75 -8.41 21.51 15.35
N VAL A 76 -9.71 21.45 15.69
CA VAL A 76 -10.48 22.57 16.27
C VAL A 76 -10.45 22.52 17.78
#